data_AF-A0A3A5VM66-F1
#
_entry.id   AF-A0A3A5VM66-F1
#
_cell.length_a   1.000
_cell.length_b   1.000
_cell.length_c   1.000
_cell.angle_alpha   90.00
_cell.angle_beta   90.00
_cell.angle_gamma   90.00
#
_symmetry.space_group_name_H-M   'P 1'
#
loop_
_entity.id
_entity.type
_entity.pdbx_description
1 polymer ?
#
loop_
_entity_poly.entity_id
_entity_poly.type
_entity_poly.pdbx_seq_one_letter_code
_entity_poly.pdbx_strand_id
1 'polypeptide(L)'
;MKKGLTDMNEGTLDEWKVWFAEERSPEMKVVHSFDSFPDSDQRFFRLRTISEGKPPKDAPLYSGKLWKNKARTTPELKNVCIIKGPCLPLVLTTTAFGWLEDFCFPRKLPGIASSKPLAEPYLWRCRVCGEEKEAEQPYVHCGRWVRQLGRVNEETKKWFGDFLENTEWTFVEPWELRVPSHGYYDDQEALETACKAGKELESYLNGLEAMVPELYELFSRETPHLRVSDLKQEKKIKQALKSTINLSKKDAPKRLKTKPSPSTIELGSVFDEFLDTSISKMRSDIWQGKRSVSYFIEPFGIQVRGTPDNFLGQIPIETKTVGMLPIKERTSAPPRWKNYLTQLAIYSRACESTWMYLLLISRTNGEFSIIPFQSNRRMKEMQKEWKNLSKQKKFKKLLKDYKAIQEPASSCLEEE
;
A
#
# COMPACT_ATOMS: atom_id res chain seq x y z
N MET A 1 -14.35 -1.43 -46.94
CA MET A 1 -14.74 -1.16 -45.54
C MET A 1 -14.92 -2.47 -44.79
N LYS A 2 -14.04 -2.79 -43.83
CA LYS A 2 -14.30 -3.63 -42.64
C LYS A 2 -13.37 -3.17 -41.51
N LYS A 3 -13.46 -1.89 -41.14
CA LYS A 3 -12.97 -1.39 -39.84
C LYS A 3 -14.17 -1.56 -38.90
N GLY A 4 -14.17 -2.58 -38.04
CA GLY A 4 -15.31 -2.79 -37.14
C GLY A 4 -15.24 -3.92 -36.13
N LEU A 5 -14.44 -4.99 -36.34
CA LEU A 5 -14.47 -6.19 -35.47
C LEU A 5 -13.14 -6.51 -34.75
N THR A 6 -12.04 -5.82 -35.08
CA THR A 6 -10.71 -6.11 -34.49
C THR A 6 -10.53 -5.68 -33.04
N ASP A 7 -11.47 -4.89 -32.48
CA ASP A 7 -11.36 -4.27 -31.15
C ASP A 7 -12.46 -4.65 -30.16
N MET A 8 -13.12 -5.81 -30.36
CA MET A 8 -14.04 -6.30 -29.33
C MET A 8 -13.26 -6.52 -28.02
N ASN A 9 -13.73 -5.89 -26.94
CA ASN A 9 -13.15 -5.96 -25.60
C ASN A 9 -14.16 -6.45 -24.55
N GLU A 10 -15.45 -6.41 -24.88
CA GLU A 10 -16.56 -6.90 -24.06
C GLU A 10 -17.61 -7.56 -24.95
N GLY A 11 -18.26 -8.62 -24.47
CA GLY A 11 -19.34 -9.32 -25.17
C GLY A 11 -19.87 -10.51 -24.37
N THR A 12 -21.02 -11.06 -24.76
CA THR A 12 -21.53 -12.34 -24.24
C THR A 12 -20.69 -13.50 -24.75
N LEU A 13 -20.83 -14.66 -24.14
CA LEU A 13 -20.09 -15.85 -24.59
C LEU A 13 -20.41 -16.21 -26.06
N ASP A 14 -21.64 -16.01 -26.51
CA ASP A 14 -22.04 -16.32 -27.87
C ASP A 14 -21.49 -15.30 -28.88
N GLU A 15 -21.48 -14.01 -28.54
CA GLU A 15 -20.79 -12.98 -29.34
C GLU A 15 -19.29 -13.30 -29.46
N TRP A 16 -18.65 -13.75 -28.37
CA TRP A 16 -17.24 -14.16 -28.39
C TRP A 16 -16.99 -15.41 -29.22
N LYS A 17 -17.91 -16.38 -29.26
CA LYS A 17 -17.80 -17.55 -30.15
C LYS A 17 -17.88 -17.14 -31.61
N VAL A 18 -18.82 -16.25 -31.95
CA VAL A 18 -18.93 -15.69 -33.31
C VAL A 18 -17.64 -14.98 -33.70
N TRP A 19 -17.17 -14.08 -32.84
CA TRP A 19 -15.90 -13.39 -33.04
C TRP A 19 -14.72 -14.34 -33.21
N PHE A 20 -14.62 -15.39 -32.36
CA PHE A 20 -13.53 -16.36 -32.45
C PHE A 20 -13.58 -17.17 -33.75
N ALA A 21 -14.77 -17.53 -34.22
CA ALA A 21 -14.98 -18.22 -35.48
C ALA A 21 -14.56 -17.36 -36.69
N GLU A 22 -14.92 -16.07 -36.66
CA GLU A 22 -14.62 -15.12 -37.73
C GLU A 22 -13.14 -14.71 -37.77
N GLU A 23 -12.53 -14.46 -36.60
CA GLU A 23 -11.19 -13.86 -36.50
C GLU A 23 -10.07 -14.87 -36.28
N ARG A 24 -10.39 -16.11 -35.86
CA ARG A 24 -9.35 -17.11 -35.54
C ARG A 24 -9.60 -18.49 -36.12
N SER A 25 -10.71 -19.15 -35.75
CA SER A 25 -10.97 -20.53 -36.15
C SER A 25 -12.43 -20.91 -35.89
N PRO A 26 -13.14 -21.52 -36.87
CA PRO A 26 -14.46 -22.08 -36.66
C PRO A 26 -14.43 -23.32 -35.74
N GLU A 27 -13.31 -24.03 -35.70
CA GLU A 27 -13.09 -25.11 -34.74
C GLU A 27 -12.76 -24.53 -33.36
N MET A 28 -13.69 -24.69 -32.42
CA MET A 28 -13.53 -24.18 -31.06
C MET A 28 -14.10 -25.12 -30.00
N LYS A 29 -13.53 -25.03 -28.79
CA LYS A 29 -14.05 -25.61 -27.55
C LYS A 29 -14.00 -24.56 -26.46
N VAL A 30 -15.03 -24.56 -25.62
CA VAL A 30 -15.10 -23.69 -24.45
C VAL A 30 -14.68 -24.48 -23.22
N VAL A 31 -13.77 -23.91 -22.44
CA VAL A 31 -13.33 -24.44 -21.14
C VAL A 31 -13.50 -23.35 -20.11
N HIS A 32 -14.00 -23.66 -18.92
CA HIS A 32 -14.16 -22.65 -17.87
C HIS A 32 -13.67 -23.15 -16.51
N SER A 33 -13.49 -22.19 -15.60
CA SER A 33 -13.13 -22.42 -14.20
C SER A 33 -14.19 -21.89 -13.22
N PHE A 34 -15.39 -21.54 -13.71
CA PHE A 34 -16.52 -21.15 -12.87
C PHE A 34 -17.11 -22.38 -12.17
N ASP A 35 -17.60 -22.19 -10.93
CA ASP A 35 -18.24 -23.24 -10.14
C ASP A 35 -19.59 -23.67 -10.74
N SER A 36 -20.26 -22.76 -11.47
CA SER A 36 -21.44 -23.02 -12.31
C SER A 36 -21.21 -22.47 -13.72
N PHE A 37 -21.86 -23.06 -14.74
CA PHE A 37 -21.74 -22.53 -16.11
C PHE A 37 -22.33 -21.10 -16.15
N PRO A 38 -21.68 -20.14 -16.83
CA PRO A 38 -22.17 -18.77 -16.89
C PRO A 38 -23.50 -18.64 -17.63
N ASP A 39 -24.35 -17.71 -17.20
CA ASP A 39 -25.61 -17.39 -17.88
C ASP A 39 -25.38 -16.85 -19.30
N SER A 40 -26.35 -17.02 -20.19
CA SER A 40 -26.23 -16.66 -21.61
C SER A 40 -26.06 -15.15 -21.85
N ASP A 41 -26.61 -14.34 -20.96
CA ASP A 41 -26.55 -12.87 -20.97
C ASP A 41 -25.32 -12.32 -20.21
N GLN A 42 -24.56 -13.19 -19.54
CA GLN A 42 -23.35 -12.80 -18.82
C GLN A 42 -22.33 -12.16 -19.77
N ARG A 43 -21.95 -10.92 -19.45
CA ARG A 43 -20.91 -10.19 -20.17
C ARG A 43 -19.52 -10.64 -19.71
N PHE A 44 -18.63 -10.76 -20.69
CA PHE A 44 -17.24 -11.14 -20.54
C PHE A 44 -16.32 -10.11 -21.15
N PHE A 45 -15.24 -9.82 -20.44
CA PHE A 45 -14.14 -8.98 -20.91
C PHE A 45 -13.01 -9.83 -21.48
N ARG A 46 -12.43 -9.39 -22.58
CA ARG A 46 -11.26 -10.05 -23.19
C ARG A 46 -10.01 -9.83 -22.35
N LEU A 47 -9.38 -10.95 -22.05
CA LEU A 47 -8.15 -11.05 -21.29
C LEU A 47 -7.00 -11.31 -22.25
N ARG A 48 -6.19 -10.29 -22.56
CA ARG A 48 -5.04 -10.47 -23.48
C ARG A 48 -3.97 -11.28 -22.78
N THR A 49 -3.29 -12.15 -23.52
CA THR A 49 -2.18 -12.97 -23.00
C THR A 49 -0.89 -12.67 -23.76
N ILE A 50 0.27 -12.95 -23.18
CA ILE A 50 1.58 -12.77 -23.88
C ILE A 50 1.60 -13.51 -25.23
N SER A 51 0.87 -14.63 -25.33
CA SER A 51 0.81 -15.40 -26.56
C SER A 51 0.10 -14.68 -27.72
N GLU A 52 -0.70 -13.65 -27.45
CA GLU A 52 -1.38 -12.81 -28.45
C GLU A 52 -0.50 -11.66 -29.00
N GLY A 53 0.75 -11.54 -28.56
CA GLY A 53 1.67 -10.48 -28.99
C GLY A 53 1.57 -9.20 -28.16
N LYS A 54 2.04 -8.08 -28.72
CA LYS A 54 2.10 -6.79 -28.03
C LYS A 54 0.68 -6.19 -27.95
N PRO A 55 0.10 -5.98 -26.74
CA PRO A 55 -1.22 -5.40 -26.61
C PRO A 55 -1.25 -3.94 -27.07
N PRO A 56 -2.43 -3.39 -27.45
CA PRO A 56 -2.62 -1.94 -27.58
C PRO A 56 -2.15 -1.21 -26.31
N LYS A 57 -1.77 0.07 -26.44
CA LYS A 57 -1.58 0.94 -25.27
C LYS A 57 -2.84 0.82 -24.40
N ASP A 58 -2.65 0.58 -23.11
CA ASP A 58 -3.73 0.53 -22.10
C ASP A 58 -4.54 -0.77 -21.98
N ALA A 59 -4.27 -1.78 -22.81
CA ALA A 59 -4.96 -3.07 -22.68
C ALA A 59 -4.29 -4.00 -21.62
N PRO A 60 -5.05 -4.50 -20.63
CA PRO A 60 -4.55 -5.39 -19.58
C PRO A 60 -4.02 -6.73 -20.13
N LEU A 61 -2.79 -7.09 -19.76
CA LEU A 61 -2.09 -8.29 -20.24
C LEU A 61 -1.81 -9.29 -19.13
N TYR A 62 -2.23 -10.53 -19.32
CA TYR A 62 -1.90 -11.67 -18.48
C TYR A 62 -0.52 -12.24 -18.81
N SER A 63 0.37 -12.28 -17.82
CA SER A 63 1.70 -12.90 -17.94
C SER A 63 1.86 -14.26 -17.27
N GLY A 64 0.84 -14.75 -16.57
CA GLY A 64 0.90 -16.01 -15.83
C GLY A 64 0.67 -17.25 -16.68
N LYS A 65 0.79 -18.42 -16.05
CA LYS A 65 0.49 -19.71 -16.68
C LYS A 65 -1.02 -19.83 -16.91
N LEU A 66 -1.45 -20.15 -18.12
CA LEU A 66 -2.89 -20.27 -18.42
C LEU A 66 -3.50 -21.62 -18.00
N TRP A 67 -2.70 -22.69 -18.01
CA TRP A 67 -3.18 -24.07 -17.85
C TRP A 67 -2.49 -24.77 -16.68
N LYS A 68 -3.26 -25.49 -15.86
CA LYS A 68 -2.70 -26.40 -14.84
C LYS A 68 -1.97 -27.58 -15.47
N ASN A 69 -2.56 -28.13 -16.52
CA ASN A 69 -2.13 -29.36 -17.17
C ASN A 69 -1.69 -29.14 -18.63
N LYS A 70 -0.90 -30.08 -19.17
CA LYS A 70 -0.45 -30.05 -20.58
C LYS A 70 -1.59 -30.29 -21.58
N ALA A 71 -2.66 -30.97 -21.14
CA ALA A 71 -3.86 -31.26 -21.95
C ALA A 71 -4.72 -30.01 -22.24
N ARG A 72 -4.45 -28.88 -21.58
CA ARG A 72 -5.18 -27.61 -21.74
C ARG A 72 -6.69 -27.78 -21.52
N THR A 73 -7.05 -28.53 -20.48
CA THR A 73 -8.45 -28.81 -20.12
C THR A 73 -8.86 -28.14 -18.81
N THR A 74 -7.90 -27.67 -18.02
CA THR A 74 -8.16 -27.03 -16.73
C THR A 74 -7.42 -25.70 -16.66
N PRO A 75 -8.14 -24.56 -16.62
CA PRO A 75 -7.53 -23.26 -16.42
C PRO A 75 -6.80 -23.18 -15.08
N GLU A 76 -5.67 -22.47 -15.04
CA GLU A 76 -5.00 -22.10 -13.79
C GLU A 76 -5.76 -20.99 -13.07
N LEU A 77 -6.22 -20.01 -13.84
CA LEU A 77 -7.03 -18.89 -13.37
C LEU A 77 -8.41 -19.36 -12.92
N LYS A 78 -8.94 -18.71 -11.87
CA LYS A 78 -10.32 -18.85 -11.43
C LYS A 78 -11.21 -17.81 -12.13
N ASN A 79 -12.50 -18.09 -12.24
CA ASN A 79 -13.50 -17.21 -12.86
C ASN A 79 -13.14 -16.74 -14.29
N VAL A 80 -12.62 -17.66 -15.10
CA VAL A 80 -12.35 -17.43 -16.52
C VAL A 80 -13.10 -18.42 -17.40
N CYS A 81 -13.40 -17.95 -18.61
CA CYS A 81 -13.80 -18.76 -19.75
C CYS A 81 -12.66 -18.69 -20.79
N ILE A 82 -12.33 -19.82 -21.41
CA ILE A 82 -11.29 -19.92 -22.44
C ILE A 82 -11.90 -20.58 -23.67
N ILE A 83 -11.97 -19.84 -24.77
CA ILE A 83 -12.29 -20.38 -26.09
C ILE A 83 -10.97 -20.82 -26.73
N LYS A 84 -10.83 -22.11 -27.04
CA LYS A 84 -9.61 -22.68 -27.63
C LYS A 84 -9.93 -23.42 -28.92
N GLY A 85 -8.99 -23.41 -29.86
CA GLY A 85 -9.04 -24.15 -31.12
C GLY A 85 -7.64 -24.62 -31.54
N PRO A 86 -7.41 -24.91 -32.83
CA PRO A 86 -6.07 -25.15 -33.38
C PRO A 86 -5.18 -23.88 -33.34
N CYS A 87 -5.74 -22.73 -32.98
CA CYS A 87 -5.08 -21.42 -32.88
C CYS A 87 -4.88 -20.97 -31.42
N LEU A 88 -4.37 -19.75 -31.24
CA LEU A 88 -4.18 -19.13 -29.92
C LEU A 88 -5.53 -19.03 -29.17
N PRO A 89 -5.57 -19.41 -27.88
CA PRO A 89 -6.80 -19.34 -27.09
C PRO A 89 -7.22 -17.89 -26.83
N LEU A 90 -8.52 -17.65 -26.81
CA LEU A 90 -9.12 -16.41 -26.35
C LEU A 90 -9.53 -16.61 -24.89
N VAL A 91 -9.05 -15.73 -24.01
CA VAL A 91 -9.32 -15.79 -22.58
C VAL A 91 -10.31 -14.68 -22.21
N LEU A 92 -11.31 -15.03 -21.42
CA LEU A 92 -12.46 -14.20 -21.08
C LEU A 92 -12.69 -14.23 -19.57
N THR A 93 -13.08 -13.10 -18.97
CA THR A 93 -13.40 -13.03 -17.53
C THR A 93 -14.63 -12.16 -17.28
N THR A 94 -15.40 -12.48 -16.22
CA THR A 94 -16.58 -11.71 -15.82
C THR A 94 -16.24 -10.57 -14.85
N THR A 95 -15.07 -10.62 -14.20
CA THR A 95 -14.61 -9.54 -13.32
C THR A 95 -13.77 -8.54 -14.10
N ALA A 96 -14.19 -7.27 -14.10
CA ALA A 96 -13.38 -6.16 -14.55
C ALA A 96 -12.12 -6.04 -13.66
N PHE A 97 -11.04 -6.72 -14.08
CA PHE A 97 -9.63 -6.67 -13.68
C PHE A 97 -9.20 -6.51 -12.19
N GLY A 98 -10.13 -6.52 -11.23
CA GLY A 98 -9.85 -6.22 -9.81
C GLY A 98 -9.08 -7.30 -9.03
N TRP A 99 -8.86 -8.49 -9.62
CA TRP A 99 -8.31 -9.67 -8.93
C TRP A 99 -6.85 -9.97 -9.15
N LEU A 100 -6.25 -9.37 -10.17
CA LEU A 100 -5.07 -9.99 -10.75
C LEU A 100 -3.82 -9.18 -10.43
N GLU A 101 -3.19 -9.51 -9.30
CA GLU A 101 -1.81 -9.11 -8.99
C GLU A 101 -0.81 -9.50 -10.11
N ASP A 102 -1.19 -10.45 -10.99
CA ASP A 102 -0.40 -10.96 -12.12
C ASP A 102 -0.62 -10.23 -13.46
N PHE A 103 -1.44 -9.17 -13.50
CA PHE A 103 -1.68 -8.40 -14.73
C PHE A 103 -0.68 -7.28 -14.92
N CYS A 104 -0.05 -7.25 -16.09
CA CYS A 104 0.61 -6.07 -16.61
C CYS A 104 -0.49 -5.09 -17.06
N PHE A 105 -0.92 -4.21 -16.16
CA PHE A 105 -1.34 -2.88 -16.62
C PHE A 105 -0.09 -2.14 -17.16
N PRO A 106 -0.22 -1.20 -18.10
CA PRO A 106 0.92 -0.56 -18.82
C PRO A 106 1.95 0.13 -17.91
N ARG A 107 1.63 0.23 -16.64
CA ARG A 107 2.31 0.97 -15.59
C ARG A 107 3.10 0.05 -14.66
N LYS A 108 3.68 -1.05 -15.16
CA LYS A 108 4.63 -1.86 -14.37
C LYS A 108 5.93 -1.07 -14.18
N LEU A 109 6.17 -0.61 -12.96
CA LEU A 109 7.54 -0.42 -12.49
C LEU A 109 8.23 -1.80 -12.48
N PRO A 110 9.48 -1.93 -12.95
CA PRO A 110 10.17 -3.21 -12.99
C PRO A 110 10.21 -3.88 -11.60
N GLY A 111 9.99 -5.19 -11.60
CA GLY A 111 10.04 -6.01 -10.39
C GLY A 111 11.46 -6.38 -9.99
N ILE A 112 11.70 -6.34 -8.68
CA ILE A 112 12.92 -6.69 -7.93
C ILE A 112 14.06 -5.64 -8.01
N ALA A 113 14.40 -5.18 -6.80
CA ALA A 113 15.25 -4.03 -6.52
C ALA A 113 16.74 -4.35 -6.66
N SER A 114 17.38 -3.78 -7.69
CA SER A 114 18.77 -3.35 -7.51
C SER A 114 18.76 -2.08 -6.66
N SER A 115 19.80 -1.83 -5.88
CA SER A 115 19.91 -0.58 -5.14
C SER A 115 20.76 0.41 -5.94
N LYS A 116 20.31 1.64 -6.13
CA LYS A 116 21.11 2.66 -6.80
C LYS A 116 21.99 3.39 -5.79
N PRO A 117 23.26 3.69 -6.09
CA PRO A 117 24.11 4.48 -5.21
C PRO A 117 23.52 5.88 -5.02
N LEU A 118 23.69 6.40 -3.80
CA LEU A 118 23.44 7.80 -3.48
C LEU A 118 24.74 8.58 -3.65
N ALA A 119 24.68 9.73 -4.33
CA ALA A 119 25.81 10.63 -4.47
C ALA A 119 26.07 11.37 -3.15
N GLU A 120 27.35 11.63 -2.86
CA GLU A 120 27.79 12.53 -1.79
C GLU A 120 27.95 13.97 -2.37
N PRO A 121 27.65 15.04 -1.60
CA PRO A 121 27.11 15.02 -0.25
C PRO A 121 25.66 14.51 -0.20
N TYR A 122 25.25 13.90 0.92
CA TYR A 122 23.90 13.38 1.06
C TYR A 122 22.92 14.49 1.47
N LEU A 123 21.67 14.35 1.02
CA LEU A 123 20.58 15.23 1.43
C LEU A 123 19.93 14.74 2.72
N TRP A 124 19.65 15.67 3.63
CA TRP A 124 19.02 15.39 4.92
C TRP A 124 17.91 16.40 5.23
N ARG A 125 16.85 15.93 5.89
CA ARG A 125 15.72 16.74 6.33
C ARG A 125 15.55 16.71 7.85
N CYS A 126 15.34 17.86 8.46
CA CYS A 126 14.92 17.92 9.86
C CYS A 126 13.48 17.39 10.02
N ARG A 127 13.28 16.53 11.02
CA ARG A 127 11.97 15.94 11.34
C ARG A 127 10.99 16.89 12.04
N VAL A 128 11.44 18.08 12.44
CA VAL A 128 10.67 19.03 13.25
C VAL A 128 10.29 20.23 12.41
N CYS A 129 11.27 20.93 11.84
CA CYS A 129 11.04 22.13 11.05
C CYS A 129 10.99 21.87 9.52
N GLY A 130 11.36 20.68 9.05
CA GLY A 130 11.40 20.36 7.62
C GLY A 130 12.61 20.91 6.87
N GLU A 131 13.53 21.65 7.51
CA GLU A 131 14.71 22.21 6.85
C GLU A 131 15.56 21.11 6.20
N GLU A 132 15.95 21.34 4.94
CA GLU A 132 16.76 20.45 4.14
C GLU A 132 18.18 20.97 3.99
N LYS A 133 19.17 20.09 4.11
CA LYS A 133 20.60 20.45 4.00
C LYS A 133 21.44 19.29 3.50
N GLU A 134 22.47 19.62 2.74
CA GLU A 134 23.52 18.68 2.31
C GLU A 134 24.59 18.49 3.40
N ALA A 135 24.96 17.23 3.66
CA ALA A 135 26.04 16.87 4.58
C ALA A 135 26.58 15.46 4.29
N GLU A 136 27.88 15.25 4.53
CA GLU A 136 28.52 13.93 4.39
C GLU A 136 28.08 12.92 5.48
N GLN A 137 27.80 13.42 6.68
CA GLN A 137 27.39 12.62 7.84
C GLN A 137 26.03 13.07 8.38
N PRO A 138 25.26 12.16 8.99
CA PRO A 138 24.06 12.53 9.74
C PRO A 138 24.43 13.50 10.87
N TYR A 139 23.50 14.39 11.20
CA TYR A 139 23.65 15.39 12.26
C TYR A 139 22.35 15.54 13.06
N VAL A 140 22.43 16.27 14.18
CA VAL A 140 21.26 16.58 15.02
C VAL A 140 20.75 17.97 14.66
N HIS A 141 19.44 18.10 14.43
CA HIS A 141 18.76 19.37 14.21
C HIS A 141 17.42 19.36 14.96
N CYS A 142 17.07 20.47 15.63
CA CYS A 142 15.93 20.54 16.57
C CYS A 142 15.92 19.38 17.59
N GLY A 143 17.10 19.04 18.13
CA GLY A 143 17.25 17.98 19.13
C GLY A 143 16.98 16.55 18.63
N ARG A 144 16.88 16.33 17.31
CA ARG A 144 16.67 14.99 16.72
C ARG A 144 17.61 14.73 15.55
N TRP A 145 17.96 13.46 15.36
CA TRP A 145 18.67 13.02 14.16
C TRP A 145 17.83 13.28 12.91
N VAL A 146 18.42 13.95 11.93
CA VAL A 146 17.82 14.20 10.62
C VAL A 146 17.50 12.90 9.86
N ARG A 147 16.62 12.99 8.87
CA ARG A 147 16.27 11.89 7.95
C ARG A 147 17.03 12.06 6.65
N GLN A 148 17.60 10.98 6.14
CA GLN A 148 18.25 11.01 4.83
C GLN A 148 17.20 11.03 3.73
N LEU A 149 17.39 11.86 2.71
CA LEU A 149 16.51 11.94 1.55
C LEU A 149 17.10 11.19 0.35
N GLY A 150 16.22 10.70 -0.51
CA GLY A 150 16.55 10.18 -1.82
C GLY A 150 15.85 11.00 -2.89
N ARG A 151 16.55 11.29 -4.00
CA ARG A 151 15.89 11.82 -5.20
C ARG A 151 14.95 10.76 -5.77
N VAL A 152 13.77 11.14 -6.24
CA VAL A 152 12.88 10.23 -6.96
C VAL A 152 13.56 9.78 -8.25
N ASN A 153 13.53 8.48 -8.55
CA ASN A 153 14.07 7.98 -9.82
C ASN A 153 13.27 8.50 -11.02
N GLU A 154 13.95 8.76 -12.15
CA GLU A 154 13.32 9.29 -13.38
C GLU A 154 12.16 8.43 -13.91
N GLU A 155 12.27 7.10 -13.84
CA GLU A 155 11.16 6.20 -14.21
C GLU A 155 9.95 6.38 -13.29
N THR A 156 10.17 6.55 -11.99
CA THR A 156 9.11 6.79 -11.01
C THR A 156 8.51 8.18 -11.19
N LYS A 157 9.34 9.20 -11.47
CA LYS A 157 8.87 10.56 -11.78
C LYS A 157 7.97 10.58 -13.00
N LYS A 158 8.41 9.96 -14.10
CA LYS A 158 7.62 9.84 -15.33
C LYS A 158 6.30 9.13 -15.06
N TRP A 159 6.36 7.98 -14.38
CA TRP A 159 5.16 7.22 -14.03
C TRP A 159 4.16 8.05 -13.21
N PHE A 160 4.65 8.78 -12.20
CA PHE A 160 3.82 9.55 -11.29
C PHE A 160 3.28 10.82 -11.95
N GLY A 161 4.09 11.49 -12.78
CA GLY A 161 3.63 12.59 -13.63
C GLY A 161 2.52 12.14 -14.57
N ASP A 162 2.72 11.06 -15.32
CA ASP A 162 1.71 10.46 -16.20
C ASP A 162 0.45 10.06 -15.41
N PHE A 163 0.58 9.72 -14.11
CA PHE A 163 -0.55 9.38 -13.24
C PHE A 163 -1.34 10.63 -12.90
N LEU A 164 -0.69 11.66 -12.36
CA LEU A 164 -1.33 12.91 -11.98
C LEU A 164 -1.97 13.64 -13.17
N GLU A 165 -1.37 13.58 -14.36
CA GLU A 165 -1.88 14.28 -15.55
C GLU A 165 -3.09 13.59 -16.19
N ASN A 166 -3.14 12.26 -16.17
CA ASN A 166 -4.13 11.48 -16.94
C ASN A 166 -5.15 10.75 -16.07
N THR A 167 -5.15 10.99 -14.75
CA THR A 167 -6.03 10.30 -13.80
C THR A 167 -6.86 11.33 -13.05
N GLU A 168 -8.18 11.20 -13.18
CA GLU A 168 -9.10 11.90 -12.31
C GLU A 168 -9.18 11.15 -10.97
N TRP A 169 -9.04 11.89 -9.87
CA TRP A 169 -9.25 11.32 -8.54
C TRP A 169 -10.74 11.09 -8.34
N THR A 170 -11.11 9.89 -7.90
CA THR A 170 -12.52 9.56 -7.67
C THR A 170 -12.71 8.97 -6.28
N PHE A 171 -13.54 9.59 -5.47
CA PHE A 171 -13.91 9.07 -4.17
C PHE A 171 -14.95 7.96 -4.30
N VAL A 172 -14.66 6.82 -3.69
CA VAL A 172 -15.54 5.66 -3.61
C VAL A 172 -16.01 5.51 -2.16
N GLU A 173 -17.33 5.47 -1.98
CA GLU A 173 -17.91 5.42 -0.63
C GLU A 173 -17.55 4.09 0.07
N PRO A 174 -17.31 4.09 1.40
CA PRO A 174 -16.76 2.91 2.08
C PRO A 174 -17.66 1.67 2.01
N TRP A 175 -18.98 1.87 1.92
CA TRP A 175 -19.96 0.79 1.81
C TRP A 175 -20.00 0.14 0.43
N GLU A 176 -19.45 0.76 -0.61
CA GLU A 176 -19.30 0.14 -1.93
C GLU A 176 -18.14 -0.85 -1.96
N LEU A 177 -17.25 -0.79 -0.96
CA LEU A 177 -16.08 -1.65 -0.87
C LEU A 177 -16.39 -2.99 -0.21
N ARG A 178 -15.73 -4.03 -0.72
CA ARG A 178 -15.63 -5.33 -0.09
C ARG A 178 -14.51 -5.27 0.95
N VAL A 179 -14.89 -4.96 2.18
CA VAL A 179 -13.99 -4.85 3.32
C VAL A 179 -14.08 -6.10 4.20
N PRO A 180 -13.00 -6.54 4.89
CA PRO A 180 -13.09 -7.62 5.85
C PRO A 180 -14.04 -7.24 6.99
N SER A 181 -14.97 -8.13 7.33
CA SER A 181 -15.91 -7.94 8.45
C SER A 181 -15.20 -7.66 9.78
N HIS A 182 -14.00 -8.22 9.98
CA HIS A 182 -13.13 -7.94 11.11
C HIS A 182 -12.23 -6.74 10.79
N GLY A 183 -12.81 -5.55 10.75
CA GLY A 183 -12.03 -4.36 10.48
C GLY A 183 -12.91 -3.18 10.19
N TYR A 184 -14.01 -3.37 9.48
CA TYR A 184 -14.97 -2.29 9.26
C TYR A 184 -15.58 -1.81 10.58
N TYR A 185 -15.60 -0.49 10.76
CA TYR A 185 -16.30 0.16 11.86
C TYR A 185 -17.59 0.76 11.29
N ASP A 186 -18.70 0.07 11.57
CA ASP A 186 -20.03 0.40 11.06
C ASP A 186 -20.74 1.29 12.07
N ASP A 187 -20.39 2.56 12.03
CA ASP A 187 -20.97 3.63 12.83
C ASP A 187 -21.34 4.79 11.91
N GLN A 188 -22.54 5.33 12.07
CA GLN A 188 -23.07 6.32 11.15
C GLN A 188 -22.21 7.59 11.13
N GLU A 189 -21.76 8.08 12.29
CA GLU A 189 -20.93 9.28 12.40
C GLU A 189 -19.55 9.05 11.73
N ALA A 190 -18.96 7.88 11.95
CA ALA A 190 -17.69 7.51 11.32
C ALA A 190 -17.79 7.44 9.79
N LEU A 191 -18.91 6.94 9.26
CA LEU A 191 -19.16 6.85 7.82
C LEU A 191 -19.45 8.21 7.20
N GLU A 192 -20.26 9.04 7.84
CA GLU A 192 -20.55 10.41 7.39
C GLU A 192 -19.27 11.25 7.36
N THR A 193 -18.42 11.13 8.39
CA THR A 193 -17.12 11.81 8.45
C THR A 193 -16.17 11.31 7.36
N ALA A 194 -16.12 9.99 7.09
CA ALA A 194 -15.34 9.44 5.99
C ALA A 194 -15.79 9.99 4.63
N CYS A 195 -17.09 10.04 4.39
CA CYS A 195 -17.64 10.52 3.12
C CYS A 195 -17.44 12.02 2.93
N LYS A 196 -17.60 12.82 4.00
CA LYS A 196 -17.28 14.25 3.96
C LYS A 196 -15.80 14.48 3.62
N ALA A 197 -14.89 13.82 4.33
CA ALA A 197 -13.46 13.93 4.10
C ALA A 197 -13.04 13.43 2.71
N GLY A 198 -13.69 12.37 2.22
CA GLY A 198 -13.44 11.80 0.90
C GLY A 198 -13.80 12.76 -0.22
N LYS A 199 -15.00 13.36 -0.18
CA LYS A 199 -15.47 14.35 -1.15
C LYS A 199 -14.64 15.63 -1.13
N GLU A 200 -14.22 16.07 0.05
CA GLU A 200 -13.31 17.23 0.19
C GLU A 200 -11.94 16.95 -0.43
N LEU A 201 -11.35 15.78 -0.15
CA LEU A 201 -10.07 15.39 -0.73
C LEU A 201 -10.16 15.21 -2.25
N GLU A 202 -11.24 14.63 -2.77
CA GLU A 202 -11.49 14.48 -4.20
C GLU A 202 -11.52 15.84 -4.91
N SER A 203 -12.34 16.76 -4.40
CA SER A 203 -12.45 18.11 -4.95
C SER A 203 -11.12 18.85 -4.92
N TYR A 204 -10.34 18.68 -3.85
CA TYR A 204 -9.04 19.33 -3.71
C TYR A 204 -8.00 18.73 -4.66
N LEU A 205 -7.87 17.40 -4.71
CA LEU A 205 -6.88 16.72 -5.55
C LEU A 205 -7.12 16.96 -7.05
N ASN A 206 -8.38 17.02 -7.49
CA ASN A 206 -8.72 17.34 -8.89
C ASN A 206 -8.52 18.81 -9.25
N GLY A 207 -8.45 19.71 -8.25
CA GLY A 207 -8.16 21.13 -8.45
C GLY A 207 -6.66 21.48 -8.33
N LEU A 208 -5.82 20.51 -7.97
CA LEU A 208 -4.39 20.74 -7.75
C LEU A 208 -3.59 20.68 -9.05
N GLU A 209 -2.60 21.57 -9.17
CA GLU A 209 -1.59 21.45 -10.20
C GLU A 209 -0.73 20.19 -9.95
N ALA A 210 -0.56 19.38 -10.99
CA ALA A 210 0.19 18.13 -10.93
C ALA A 210 1.68 18.39 -10.63
N MET A 211 2.08 18.22 -9.37
CA MET A 211 3.47 18.36 -8.94
C MET A 211 4.01 17.03 -8.42
N VAL A 212 5.01 16.49 -9.12
CA VAL A 212 5.73 15.29 -8.70
C VAL A 212 6.78 15.67 -7.65
N PRO A 213 6.81 15.04 -6.46
CA PRO A 213 7.87 15.28 -5.48
C PRO A 213 9.26 14.98 -6.05
N GLU A 214 10.23 15.85 -5.76
CA GLU A 214 11.62 15.64 -6.19
C GLU A 214 12.40 14.69 -5.26
N LEU A 215 12.05 14.72 -3.99
CA LEU A 215 12.72 14.04 -2.88
C LEU A 215 11.72 13.22 -2.08
N TYR A 216 12.20 12.18 -1.40
CA TYR A 216 11.43 11.43 -0.42
C TYR A 216 12.33 10.97 0.73
N GLU A 217 11.74 10.73 1.91
CA GLU A 217 12.48 10.19 3.04
C GLU A 217 12.90 8.73 2.81
N LEU A 218 14.19 8.44 2.97
CA LEU A 218 14.69 7.07 2.90
C LEU A 218 14.37 6.29 4.17
N PHE A 219 13.84 5.07 3.97
CA PHE A 219 13.54 4.18 5.08
C PHE A 219 14.83 3.61 5.70
N SER A 220 15.15 4.04 6.93
CA SER A 220 16.18 3.40 7.76
C SER A 220 15.57 2.36 8.71
N ARG A 221 16.26 1.23 8.85
CA ARG A 221 15.96 0.21 9.87
C ARG A 221 16.53 0.58 11.25
N GLU A 222 17.54 1.46 11.30
CA GLU A 222 18.13 1.92 12.55
C GLU A 222 17.33 3.12 13.07
N THR A 223 16.67 2.95 14.22
CA THR A 223 15.95 4.01 14.92
C THR A 223 16.30 4.00 16.40
N PRO A 224 16.33 5.17 17.08
CA PRO A 224 16.68 5.26 18.51
C PRO A 224 15.56 4.80 19.45
N HIS A 225 14.43 4.38 18.89
CA HIS A 225 13.27 3.85 19.60
C HIS A 225 12.56 2.81 18.74
N LEU A 226 11.75 1.99 19.39
CA LEU A 226 10.81 1.09 18.70
C LEU A 226 9.67 1.86 18.06
N ARG A 227 9.39 1.55 16.78
CA ARG A 227 8.26 2.12 16.05
C ARG A 227 7.05 1.22 16.12
N VAL A 228 5.87 1.81 15.93
CA VAL A 228 4.63 1.06 15.73
C VAL A 228 4.75 0.02 14.60
N SER A 229 5.41 0.36 13.50
CA SER A 229 5.64 -0.55 12.36
C SER A 229 6.49 -1.80 12.69
N ASP A 230 7.30 -1.74 13.75
CA ASP A 230 8.18 -2.84 14.16
C ASP A 230 7.38 -3.96 14.88
N LEU A 231 6.16 -3.65 15.35
CA LEU A 231 5.31 -4.53 16.16
C LEU A 231 4.46 -5.51 15.36
N LYS A 232 4.64 -5.56 14.04
CA LYS A 232 3.84 -6.40 13.14
C LYS A 232 3.99 -7.90 13.43
N GLN A 233 5.18 -8.35 13.85
CA GLN A 233 5.51 -9.77 14.08
C GLN A 233 6.62 -9.93 15.11
N GLU A 234 6.61 -11.02 15.88
CA GLU A 234 7.62 -11.33 16.90
C GLU A 234 9.07 -11.19 16.39
N LYS A 235 9.37 -11.74 15.21
CA LYS A 235 10.70 -11.66 14.59
C LYS A 235 11.12 -10.20 14.37
N LYS A 236 10.20 -9.35 13.91
CA LYS A 236 10.45 -7.93 13.66
C LYS A 236 10.68 -7.16 14.96
N ILE A 237 9.89 -7.45 16.01
CA ILE A 237 10.09 -6.85 17.34
C ILE A 237 11.49 -7.16 17.87
N LYS A 238 11.90 -8.43 17.84
CA LYS A 238 13.24 -8.86 18.28
C LYS A 238 14.36 -8.19 17.48
N GLN A 239 14.19 -8.05 16.16
CA GLN A 239 15.15 -7.38 15.30
C GLN A 239 15.25 -5.87 15.61
N ALA A 240 14.12 -5.19 15.79
CA ALA A 240 14.08 -3.76 16.10
C ALA A 240 14.67 -3.44 17.48
N LEU A 241 14.38 -4.27 18.50
CA LEU A 241 15.01 -4.17 19.82
C LEU A 241 16.54 -4.23 19.72
N LYS A 242 17.07 -5.28 19.07
CA LYS A 242 18.52 -5.43 18.85
C LYS A 242 19.11 -4.27 18.07
N SER A 243 18.43 -3.81 17.02
CA SER A 243 18.88 -2.69 16.21
C SER A 243 18.98 -1.41 17.03
N THR A 244 18.00 -1.15 17.91
CA THR A 244 17.97 0.05 18.74
C THR A 244 19.05 0.00 19.82
N ILE A 245 19.22 -1.15 20.50
CA ILE A 245 20.30 -1.38 21.48
C ILE A 245 21.69 -1.24 20.85
N ASN A 246 21.85 -1.69 19.60
CA ASN A 246 23.13 -1.54 18.90
C ASN A 246 23.35 -0.10 18.44
N LEU A 247 22.29 0.65 18.13
CA LEU A 247 22.38 2.05 17.75
C LEU A 247 22.77 2.93 18.95
N SER A 248 22.26 2.64 20.16
CA SER A 248 22.59 3.40 21.38
C SER A 248 24.07 3.30 21.79
N LYS A 249 24.83 2.38 21.19
CA LYS A 249 26.27 2.20 21.39
C LYS A 249 27.12 2.91 20.33
N LYS A 250 26.50 3.69 19.45
CA LYS A 250 27.16 4.43 18.37
C LYS A 250 26.92 5.91 18.54
N ASP A 251 27.87 6.72 18.07
CA ASP A 251 27.75 8.18 18.11
C ASP A 251 26.73 8.71 17.11
N ALA A 252 26.44 7.97 16.02
CA ALA A 252 25.52 8.37 14.97
C ALA A 252 24.83 7.17 14.28
N PRO A 253 23.63 7.36 13.71
CA PRO A 253 22.98 6.37 12.86
C PRO A 253 23.78 6.12 11.58
N LYS A 254 23.67 4.92 11.00
CA LYS A 254 24.30 4.66 9.71
C LYS A 254 23.61 5.45 8.60
N ARG A 255 24.40 6.15 7.78
CA ARG A 255 23.96 6.66 6.49
C ARG A 255 23.70 5.52 5.52
N LEU A 256 22.64 5.65 4.72
CA LEU A 256 22.35 4.78 3.60
C LEU A 256 23.24 5.21 2.43
N LYS A 257 23.94 4.23 1.84
CA LYS A 257 24.77 4.45 0.65
C LYS A 257 24.00 4.26 -0.65
N THR A 258 22.80 3.70 -0.55
CA THR A 258 21.96 3.36 -1.70
C THR A 258 20.51 3.69 -1.41
N LYS A 259 19.76 3.98 -2.47
CA LYS A 259 18.30 4.11 -2.47
C LYS A 259 17.67 2.95 -3.27
N PRO A 260 16.40 2.64 -3.05
CA PRO A 260 15.67 1.70 -3.89
C PRO A 260 15.74 2.11 -5.38
N SER A 261 15.84 1.12 -6.28
CA SER A 261 15.48 1.33 -7.69
C SER A 261 13.98 1.66 -7.83
N PRO A 262 13.53 2.11 -9.02
CA PRO A 262 12.11 2.24 -9.32
C PRO A 262 11.36 0.98 -8.89
N SER A 263 10.41 1.14 -7.98
CA SER A 263 9.72 0.03 -7.34
C SER A 263 8.44 0.51 -6.69
N THR A 264 7.57 -0.44 -6.33
CA THR A 264 6.36 -0.14 -5.56
C THR A 264 6.64 0.46 -4.18
N ILE A 265 7.84 0.24 -3.63
CA ILE A 265 8.28 0.83 -2.36
C ILE A 265 8.58 2.30 -2.54
N GLU A 266 9.42 2.66 -3.53
CA GLU A 266 9.71 4.06 -3.83
C GLU A 266 8.41 4.79 -4.20
N LEU A 267 7.58 4.20 -5.06
CA LEU A 267 6.30 4.79 -5.45
C LEU A 267 5.40 5.07 -4.23
N GLY A 268 5.33 4.14 -3.27
CA GLY A 268 4.61 4.37 -2.02
C GLY A 268 5.11 5.60 -1.26
N SER A 269 6.43 5.74 -1.12
CA SER A 269 7.03 6.92 -0.48
C SER A 269 6.80 8.22 -1.25
N VAL A 270 6.72 8.17 -2.58
CA VAL A 270 6.37 9.32 -3.43
C VAL A 270 4.90 9.72 -3.24
N PHE A 271 3.99 8.74 -3.17
CA PHE A 271 2.59 9.01 -2.81
C PHE A 271 2.48 9.65 -1.41
N ASP A 272 3.21 9.11 -0.42
CA ASP A 272 3.20 9.64 0.94
C ASP A 272 3.67 11.12 0.97
N GLU A 273 4.77 11.44 0.28
CA GLU A 273 5.29 12.82 0.19
C GLU A 273 4.34 13.76 -0.56
N PHE A 274 3.75 13.30 -1.67
CA PHE A 274 2.77 14.07 -2.45
C PHE A 274 1.52 14.39 -1.62
N LEU A 275 0.98 13.39 -0.91
CA LEU A 275 -0.23 13.57 -0.11
C LEU A 275 0.03 14.41 1.14
N ASP A 276 1.16 14.23 1.81
CA ASP A 276 1.55 15.06 2.95
C ASP A 276 1.69 16.54 2.55
N THR A 277 2.36 16.81 1.44
CA THR A 277 2.50 18.17 0.90
C THR A 277 1.15 18.74 0.45
N SER A 278 0.31 17.93 -0.17
CA SER A 278 -1.00 18.37 -0.67
C SER A 278 -1.96 18.67 0.48
N ILE A 279 -2.12 17.74 1.42
CA ILE A 279 -3.06 17.86 2.55
C ILE A 279 -2.63 18.96 3.51
N SER A 280 -1.32 19.15 3.76
CA SER A 280 -0.85 20.26 4.60
C SER A 280 -1.17 21.66 4.05
N LYS A 281 -1.37 21.77 2.73
CA LYS A 281 -1.79 23.02 2.06
C LYS A 281 -3.30 23.15 1.93
N MET A 282 -4.05 22.08 2.15
CA MET A 282 -5.50 22.07 2.03
C MET A 282 -6.12 22.88 3.18
N ARG A 283 -6.94 23.88 2.83
CA ARG A 283 -7.74 24.60 3.82
C ARG A 283 -8.96 23.76 4.14
N SER A 284 -8.95 23.10 5.30
CA SER A 284 -9.98 22.17 5.71
C SER A 284 -10.20 22.29 7.22
N ASP A 285 -11.46 22.18 7.65
CA ASP A 285 -11.83 22.15 9.08
C ASP A 285 -11.71 20.75 9.70
N ILE A 286 -11.67 19.69 8.88
CA ILE A 286 -11.64 18.30 9.35
C ILE A 286 -10.27 17.65 9.22
N TRP A 287 -9.59 17.83 8.09
CA TRP A 287 -8.23 17.38 7.88
C TRP A 287 -7.23 18.17 8.72
N GLN A 288 -6.38 17.43 9.42
CA GLN A 288 -5.28 17.96 10.19
C GLN A 288 -3.98 17.25 9.77
N GLY A 289 -2.88 18.02 9.81
CA GLY A 289 -1.56 17.51 9.47
C GLY A 289 -1.06 16.42 10.42
N LYS A 290 -0.04 15.69 9.96
CA LYS A 290 0.58 14.62 10.75
C LYS A 290 1.14 15.11 12.08
N ARG A 291 1.01 14.27 13.11
CA ARG A 291 1.66 14.45 14.43
C ARG A 291 2.15 13.12 14.98
N SER A 292 3.18 13.19 15.82
CA SER A 292 3.73 11.99 16.47
C SER A 292 2.79 11.50 17.57
N VAL A 293 2.58 10.19 17.61
CA VAL A 293 1.80 9.52 18.66
C VAL A 293 2.69 8.57 19.43
N SER A 294 2.29 8.29 20.67
CA SER A 294 2.98 7.34 21.55
C SER A 294 1.99 6.34 22.11
N TYR A 295 2.43 5.09 22.23
CA TYR A 295 1.63 4.04 22.83
C TYR A 295 2.45 3.25 23.85
N PHE A 296 1.90 3.05 25.04
CA PHE A 296 2.52 2.25 26.08
C PHE A 296 2.09 0.78 25.96
N ILE A 297 3.06 -0.11 25.74
CA ILE A 297 2.82 -1.54 25.67
C ILE A 297 2.97 -2.13 27.07
N GLU A 298 1.86 -2.19 27.81
CA GLU A 298 1.84 -2.67 29.19
C GLU A 298 2.53 -4.03 29.40
N PRO A 299 2.31 -5.10 28.58
CA PRO A 299 3.00 -6.38 28.77
C PRO A 299 4.53 -6.31 28.64
N PHE A 300 5.04 -5.28 27.98
CA PHE A 300 6.46 -5.03 27.82
C PHE A 300 6.97 -3.93 28.78
N GLY A 301 6.09 -3.08 29.29
CA GLY A 301 6.43 -1.89 30.07
C GLY A 301 7.37 -0.94 29.32
N ILE A 302 7.07 -0.66 28.04
CA ILE A 302 7.83 0.26 27.18
C ILE A 302 6.88 1.13 26.35
N GLN A 303 7.37 2.29 25.94
CA GLN A 303 6.69 3.17 25.00
C GLN A 303 7.20 2.93 23.58
N VAL A 304 6.29 2.91 22.62
CA VAL A 304 6.59 2.93 21.19
C VAL A 304 6.05 4.20 20.57
N ARG A 305 6.69 4.65 19.50
CA ARG A 305 6.30 5.89 18.79
C ARG A 305 5.95 5.61 17.35
N GLY A 306 5.12 6.45 16.76
CA GLY A 306 4.87 6.45 15.34
C GLY A 306 4.22 7.75 14.91
N THR A 307 3.94 7.85 13.63
CA THR A 307 3.36 9.03 13.00
C THR A 307 2.31 8.50 12.03
N PRO A 308 1.02 8.60 12.36
CA PRO A 308 -0.04 8.45 11.38
C PRO A 308 0.16 9.46 10.26
N ASP A 309 -0.28 9.11 9.06
CA ASP A 309 -0.02 9.92 7.86
C ASP A 309 -0.80 11.23 7.92
N ASN A 310 -2.04 11.21 8.43
CA ASN A 310 -2.89 12.40 8.63
C ASN A 310 -3.89 12.18 9.78
N PHE A 311 -4.74 13.17 10.03
CA PHE A 311 -5.82 13.09 11.02
C PHE A 311 -7.12 13.69 10.46
N LEU A 312 -8.27 13.11 10.83
CA LEU A 312 -9.59 13.76 10.76
C LEU A 312 -9.97 14.17 12.19
N GLY A 313 -9.86 15.45 12.52
CA GLY A 313 -9.93 15.91 13.91
C GLY A 313 -8.87 15.22 14.77
N GLN A 314 -9.31 14.45 15.78
CA GLN A 314 -8.40 13.67 16.64
C GLN A 314 -8.20 12.22 16.15
N ILE A 315 -8.92 11.79 15.11
CA ILE A 315 -8.91 10.41 14.63
C ILE A 315 -7.79 10.22 13.60
N PRO A 316 -6.85 9.26 13.82
CA PRO A 316 -5.73 9.10 12.91
C PRO A 316 -6.15 8.48 11.57
N ILE A 317 -5.38 8.78 10.54
CA ILE A 317 -5.48 8.20 9.19
C ILE A 317 -4.14 7.55 8.84
N GLU A 318 -4.19 6.34 8.31
CA GLU A 318 -3.05 5.71 7.62
C GLU A 318 -3.38 5.60 6.14
N THR A 319 -2.43 5.95 5.28
CA THR A 319 -2.55 5.87 3.83
C THR A 319 -1.91 4.60 3.31
N LYS A 320 -2.57 3.92 2.38
CA LYS A 320 -2.02 2.77 1.66
C LYS A 320 -2.41 2.81 0.19
N THR A 321 -1.45 2.48 -0.67
CA THR A 321 -1.70 2.32 -2.10
C THR A 321 -1.92 0.85 -2.45
N VAL A 322 -2.90 0.57 -3.32
CA VAL A 322 -3.20 -0.75 -3.87
C VAL A 322 -3.16 -0.71 -5.40
N GLY A 323 -3.25 -1.87 -6.05
CA GLY A 323 -3.47 -1.91 -7.50
C GLY A 323 -4.83 -1.31 -7.84
N MET A 324 -5.89 -2.00 -7.43
CA MET A 324 -7.28 -1.57 -7.58
C MET A 324 -7.97 -1.49 -6.22
N LEU A 325 -8.98 -0.63 -6.09
CA LEU A 325 -9.86 -0.67 -4.94
C LEU A 325 -10.74 -1.93 -4.96
N PRO A 326 -11.07 -2.50 -3.80
CA PRO A 326 -11.86 -3.72 -3.73
C PRO A 326 -13.37 -3.47 -3.82
N ILE A 327 -13.88 -2.89 -4.90
CA ILE A 327 -15.32 -2.55 -5.08
C ILE A 327 -16.18 -3.82 -5.19
N LYS A 328 -17.31 -3.91 -4.48
CA LYS A 328 -18.16 -5.11 -4.34
C LYS A 328 -18.59 -5.75 -5.68
N GLU A 329 -18.90 -4.94 -6.68
CA GLU A 329 -19.33 -5.40 -8.01
C GLU A 329 -18.16 -5.92 -8.87
N ARG A 330 -16.96 -5.39 -8.66
CA ARG A 330 -15.76 -5.72 -9.47
C ARG A 330 -14.89 -6.78 -8.80
N THR A 331 -15.15 -7.06 -7.52
CA THR A 331 -14.24 -7.74 -6.60
C THR A 331 -14.97 -8.89 -5.87
N SER A 332 -14.65 -10.17 -6.15
CA SER A 332 -15.22 -11.39 -5.56
C SER A 332 -14.59 -11.88 -4.22
N ALA A 333 -13.28 -11.87 -4.03
CA ALA A 333 -12.62 -12.11 -2.75
C ALA A 333 -12.44 -10.83 -1.89
N PRO A 334 -12.17 -10.96 -0.59
CA PRO A 334 -11.82 -9.83 0.26
C PRO A 334 -10.34 -9.43 0.11
N PRO A 335 -9.99 -8.16 0.30
CA PRO A 335 -8.63 -7.67 0.19
C PRO A 335 -7.75 -8.14 1.37
N ARG A 336 -6.45 -8.30 1.11
CA ARG A 336 -5.48 -8.77 2.11
C ARG A 336 -4.92 -7.62 2.95
N TRP A 337 -5.65 -7.19 3.98
CA TRP A 337 -5.22 -6.08 4.85
C TRP A 337 -4.42 -6.48 6.11
N LYS A 338 -4.16 -7.78 6.31
CA LYS A 338 -3.52 -8.32 7.52
C LYS A 338 -2.21 -7.64 7.92
N ASN A 339 -1.46 -7.13 6.93
CA ASN A 339 -0.14 -6.51 7.17
C ASN A 339 -0.17 -5.13 7.83
N TYR A 340 -1.34 -4.47 7.86
CA TYR A 340 -1.48 -3.11 8.38
C TYR A 340 -2.31 -3.07 9.68
N LEU A 341 -3.11 -4.11 9.97
CA LEU A 341 -4.01 -4.15 11.14
C LEU A 341 -3.34 -3.82 12.48
N THR A 342 -2.13 -4.35 12.72
CA THR A 342 -1.37 -4.05 13.95
C THR A 342 -1.05 -2.56 14.08
N GLN A 343 -0.64 -1.93 12.98
CA GLN A 343 -0.28 -0.52 12.96
C GLN A 343 -1.52 0.35 13.18
N LEU A 344 -2.61 0.04 12.46
CA LEU A 344 -3.89 0.72 12.62
C LEU A 344 -4.40 0.63 14.07
N ALA A 345 -4.37 -0.58 14.62
CA ALA A 345 -4.88 -0.82 15.97
C ALA A 345 -4.13 -0.02 17.04
N ILE A 346 -2.80 0.08 16.92
CA ILE A 346 -1.99 0.86 17.85
C ILE A 346 -2.22 2.37 17.66
N TYR A 347 -2.30 2.88 16.43
CA TYR A 347 -2.54 4.31 16.20
C TYR A 347 -3.88 4.77 16.75
N SER A 348 -4.94 3.99 16.52
CA SER A 348 -6.24 4.21 17.15
C SER A 348 -6.11 4.34 18.68
N ARG A 349 -5.43 3.40 19.35
CA ARG A 349 -5.25 3.44 20.81
C ARG A 349 -4.30 4.50 21.32
N ALA A 350 -3.28 4.86 20.56
CA ALA A 350 -2.36 5.95 20.88
C ALA A 350 -3.06 7.31 20.88
N CYS A 351 -4.19 7.42 20.20
CA CYS A 351 -5.03 8.62 20.13
C CYS A 351 -6.30 8.48 20.97
N GLU A 352 -6.34 7.53 21.91
CA GLU A 352 -7.48 7.28 22.81
C GLU A 352 -8.81 6.98 22.08
N SER A 353 -8.73 6.56 20.82
CA SER A 353 -9.89 6.17 20.02
C SER A 353 -10.03 4.64 19.97
N THR A 354 -11.26 4.16 19.78
CA THR A 354 -11.57 2.74 19.52
C THR A 354 -11.51 2.38 18.04
N TRP A 355 -11.37 3.38 17.17
CA TRP A 355 -11.31 3.22 15.73
C TRP A 355 -10.39 4.26 15.07
N MET A 356 -10.13 4.11 13.78
CA MET A 356 -9.37 5.07 12.97
C MET A 356 -9.72 4.97 11.49
N TYR A 357 -9.12 5.76 10.62
CA TYR A 357 -9.34 5.66 9.17
C TYR A 357 -8.16 5.03 8.42
N LEU A 358 -8.47 4.29 7.36
CA LEU A 358 -7.55 3.85 6.34
C LEU A 358 -7.88 4.55 5.03
N LEU A 359 -7.00 5.45 4.57
CA LEU A 359 -7.06 6.00 3.22
C LEU A 359 -6.45 4.98 2.25
N LEU A 360 -7.28 4.38 1.40
CA LEU A 360 -6.85 3.39 0.42
C LEU A 360 -6.93 4.01 -0.97
N ILE A 361 -5.82 3.99 -1.73
CA ILE A 361 -5.72 4.63 -3.06
C ILE A 361 -5.37 3.60 -4.12
N SER A 362 -6.11 3.57 -5.23
CA SER A 362 -5.77 2.81 -6.43
C SER A 362 -4.71 3.53 -7.25
N ARG A 363 -3.63 2.80 -7.55
CA ARG A 363 -2.57 3.27 -8.47
C ARG A 363 -2.93 3.12 -9.93
N THR A 364 -4.06 2.49 -10.23
CA THR A 364 -4.46 2.20 -11.62
C THR A 364 -5.35 3.31 -12.17
N ASN A 365 -6.30 3.79 -11.39
CA ASN A 365 -7.36 4.67 -11.87
C ASN A 365 -7.68 5.84 -10.93
N GLY A 366 -6.89 6.07 -9.87
CA GLY A 366 -7.10 7.20 -8.98
C GLY A 366 -8.32 7.07 -8.06
N GLU A 367 -9.05 5.95 -8.12
CA GLU A 367 -10.12 5.67 -7.16
C GLU A 367 -9.52 5.56 -5.76
N PHE A 368 -10.12 6.23 -4.78
CA PHE A 368 -9.71 6.12 -3.39
C PHE A 368 -10.90 6.07 -2.43
N SER A 369 -10.67 5.58 -1.21
CA SER A 369 -11.70 5.54 -0.17
C SER A 369 -11.10 5.73 1.21
N ILE A 370 -11.89 6.30 2.11
CA ILE A 370 -11.53 6.51 3.52
C ILE A 370 -12.34 5.52 4.35
N ILE A 371 -11.68 4.47 4.82
CA ILE A 371 -12.36 3.31 5.39
C ILE A 371 -12.24 3.36 6.91
N PRO A 372 -13.36 3.47 7.66
CA PRO A 372 -13.31 3.43 9.12
C PRO A 372 -12.97 2.01 9.60
N PHE A 373 -12.00 1.94 10.51
CA PHE A 373 -11.36 0.72 10.99
C PHE A 373 -11.49 0.55 12.51
N GLN A 374 -12.07 -0.58 12.97
CA GLN A 374 -12.22 -0.90 14.38
C GLN A 374 -10.99 -1.60 14.98
N SER A 375 -10.34 -0.99 15.97
CA SER A 375 -9.10 -1.52 16.56
C SER A 375 -9.29 -2.58 17.65
N ASN A 376 -10.46 -2.59 18.30
CA ASN A 376 -10.73 -3.32 19.56
C ASN A 376 -10.32 -4.80 19.52
N ARG A 377 -10.78 -5.54 18.50
CA ARG A 377 -10.50 -6.97 18.38
C ARG A 377 -9.00 -7.22 18.20
N ARG A 378 -8.36 -6.50 17.28
CA ARG A 378 -6.93 -6.68 16.99
C ARG A 378 -6.06 -6.31 18.19
N MET A 379 -6.42 -5.26 18.94
CA MET A 379 -5.71 -4.90 20.18
C MET A 379 -5.78 -6.00 21.23
N LYS A 380 -6.95 -6.63 21.44
CA LYS A 380 -7.09 -7.76 22.36
C LYS A 380 -6.20 -8.94 21.97
N GLU A 381 -6.18 -9.29 20.67
CA GLU A 381 -5.30 -10.33 20.13
C GLU A 381 -3.83 -10.00 20.38
N MET A 382 -3.40 -8.78 20.06
CA MET A 382 -2.02 -8.33 20.24
C MET A 382 -1.59 -8.30 21.71
N GLN A 383 -2.46 -7.86 22.63
CA GLN A 383 -2.16 -7.91 24.06
C GLN A 383 -1.90 -9.35 24.54
N LYS A 384 -2.65 -10.34 24.03
CA LYS A 384 -2.41 -11.76 24.32
C LYS A 384 -1.08 -12.24 23.73
N GLU A 385 -0.81 -11.91 22.47
CA GLU A 385 0.47 -12.21 21.79
C GLU A 385 1.65 -11.64 22.57
N TRP A 386 1.58 -10.37 23.00
CA TRP A 386 2.62 -9.69 23.77
C TRP A 386 2.79 -10.26 25.18
N LYS A 387 1.70 -10.59 25.90
CA LYS A 387 1.77 -11.27 27.20
C LYS A 387 2.46 -12.64 27.11
N ASN A 388 2.30 -13.35 26.00
CA ASN A 388 2.99 -14.61 25.77
C ASN A 388 4.46 -14.39 25.43
N LEU A 389 4.74 -13.41 24.57
CA LEU A 389 6.11 -13.07 24.18
C LEU A 389 6.95 -12.58 25.37
N SER A 390 6.36 -11.77 26.26
CA SER A 390 7.03 -11.25 27.46
C SER A 390 7.43 -12.33 28.46
N LYS A 391 6.86 -13.54 28.38
CA LYS A 391 7.25 -14.68 29.21
C LYS A 391 8.52 -15.38 28.72
N GLN A 392 8.91 -15.21 27.45
CA GLN A 392 10.07 -15.91 26.87
C GLN A 392 11.40 -15.36 27.44
N LYS A 393 12.24 -16.24 28.00
CA LYS A 393 13.53 -15.86 28.65
C LYS A 393 14.44 -15.02 27.74
N LYS A 394 14.61 -15.41 26.47
CA LYS A 394 15.42 -14.66 25.49
C LYS A 394 14.85 -13.27 25.20
N PHE A 395 13.52 -13.13 25.17
CA PHE A 395 12.86 -11.85 24.93
C PHE A 395 12.97 -10.93 26.16
N LYS A 396 12.78 -11.46 27.37
CA LYS A 396 12.96 -10.72 28.62
C LYS A 396 14.33 -10.04 28.71
N LYS A 397 15.40 -10.75 28.32
CA LYS A 397 16.75 -10.17 28.29
C LYS A 397 16.83 -8.97 27.33
N LEU A 398 16.38 -9.14 26.07
CA LEU A 398 16.36 -8.05 25.09
C LEU A 398 15.54 -6.85 25.56
N LEU A 399 14.41 -7.10 26.22
CA LEU A 399 13.56 -6.06 26.74
C LEU A 399 14.22 -5.31 27.91
N LYS A 400 14.92 -6.03 28.81
CA LYS A 400 15.71 -5.41 29.88
C LYS A 400 16.81 -4.51 29.30
N ASP A 401 17.57 -5.03 28.34
CA ASP A 401 18.65 -4.29 27.68
C ASP A 401 18.12 -3.03 26.97
N TYR A 402 16.94 -3.10 26.36
CA TYR A 402 16.28 -1.95 25.75
C TYR A 402 15.79 -0.93 26.79
N LYS A 403 15.23 -1.36 27.92
CA LYS A 403 14.79 -0.43 28.97
C LYS A 403 15.95 0.37 29.56
N ALA A 404 17.09 -0.29 29.78
CA ALA A 404 18.29 0.35 30.30
C ALA A 404 18.82 1.50 29.42
N ILE A 405 18.46 1.56 28.13
CA ILE A 405 18.82 2.67 27.24
C ILE A 405 17.70 3.70 27.03
N GLN A 406 16.51 3.45 27.58
CA GLN A 406 15.37 4.38 27.54
C GLN A 406 15.23 5.17 28.84
N GLU A 407 15.72 4.63 29.95
CA GLU A 407 15.89 5.39 31.18
C GLU A 407 16.95 6.47 30.93
N PRO A 408 16.66 7.77 31.16
CA PRO A 408 17.70 8.77 31.13
C PRO A 408 18.78 8.34 32.13
N ALA A 409 20.05 8.48 31.77
CA ALA A 409 21.18 8.31 32.68
C ALA A 409 21.04 9.32 33.83
N SER A 410 20.21 8.96 34.81
CA SER A 410 19.94 9.71 36.03
C SER A 410 20.90 9.16 37.07
N SER A 411 22.20 9.30 36.82
CA SER A 411 23.27 8.97 37.76
C SER A 411 24.62 9.50 37.25
N CYS A 412 24.74 10.81 37.05
CA CYS A 412 26.02 11.55 37.03
C CYS A 412 25.82 12.99 37.53
N LEU A 413 24.97 13.16 38.55
CA LEU A 413 25.04 14.32 39.45
C LEU A 413 25.20 13.76 40.86
N GLU A 414 26.37 13.17 41.10
CA GLU A 414 26.94 13.05 42.44
C GLU A 414 28.25 13.83 42.40
N GLU A 415 28.31 14.86 43.25
CA GLU A 415 29.49 15.41 43.93
C GLU A 415 30.59 16.05 43.07
N GLU A 416 30.53 17.38 42.94
CA GLU A 416 31.29 18.35 43.78
C GLU A 416 30.78 19.78 43.57
#